data_AF-A0A1L9QLR6-F1
#
_entry.id   AF-A0A1L9QLR6-F1
#
_cell.length_a   1.000
_cell.length_b   1.000
_cell.length_c   1.000
_cell.angle_alpha   90.00
_cell.angle_beta   90.00
_cell.angle_gamma   90.00
#
_symmetry.space_group_name_H-M   'P 1'
#
loop_
_entity.id
_entity.type
_entity.pdbx_description
1 polymer ?
#
loop_
_entity_poly.entity_id
_entity_poly.type
_entity_poly.pdbx_seq_one_letter_code
_entity_poly.pdbx_strand_id
1 'polypeptide(L)'
;MEDLKIANLSRKNKPKKAEDETYLPNGQSAKSGLNKSFADAGISRFLDNILPHSAAKAGRKVVKVNPSGTSQHCAICLNRVPKKLSDHWHNYLYCQASMPRDVNSGILIKKVGLGIASLKNAKSSFQD
;
A
#
# COMPACT_ATOMS: atom_id res chain seq x y z
N MET A 1 2.01 -0.90 10.68
CA MET A 1 1.27 -1.67 9.65
C MET A 1 0.34 -0.71 8.93
N GLU A 2 0.06 -0.89 7.65
CA GLU A 2 -0.78 0.05 6.90
C GLU A 2 -2.25 0.03 7.34
N ASP A 3 -2.91 1.17 7.27
CA ASP A 3 -4.35 1.30 7.50
C ASP A 3 -5.12 1.03 6.21
N LEU A 4 -5.10 -0.22 5.77
CA LEU A 4 -5.77 -0.63 4.54
C LEU A 4 -7.28 -0.69 4.73
N LYS A 5 -8.01 0.10 3.96
CA LYS A 5 -9.48 0.06 3.90
C LYS A 5 -9.94 -1.10 3.00
N ILE A 6 -9.86 -2.33 3.50
CA ILE A 6 -10.11 -3.56 2.72
C ILE A 6 -11.50 -3.55 2.06
N ALA A 7 -12.54 -3.06 2.74
CA ALA A 7 -13.88 -2.95 2.17
C ALA A 7 -13.93 -2.06 0.89
N ASN A 8 -13.14 -0.98 0.86
CA ASN A 8 -13.02 -0.14 -0.33
C ASN A 8 -12.20 -0.86 -1.41
N LEU A 9 -11.15 -1.58 -1.00
CA LEU A 9 -10.30 -2.36 -1.90
C LEU A 9 -11.00 -3.58 -2.48
N SER A 10 -12.11 -4.08 -1.91
CA SER A 10 -12.87 -5.21 -2.45
C SER A 10 -14.13 -4.78 -3.22
N ARG A 11 -14.45 -3.48 -3.25
CA ARG A 11 -15.66 -2.98 -3.91
C ARG A 11 -15.64 -3.26 -5.42
N LYS A 12 -16.77 -3.72 -5.96
CA LYS A 12 -16.97 -3.89 -7.41
C LYS A 12 -16.97 -2.54 -8.14
N ASN A 13 -16.55 -2.56 -9.40
CA ASN A 13 -16.63 -1.40 -10.27
C ASN A 13 -18.10 -1.11 -10.60
N LYS A 14 -18.45 0.19 -10.72
CA LYS A 14 -19.80 0.58 -11.12
C LYS A 14 -20.02 0.22 -12.60
N PRO A 15 -21.19 -0.30 -12.99
CA PRO A 15 -21.52 -0.51 -14.39
C PRO A 15 -21.39 0.80 -15.18
N LYS A 16 -20.83 0.73 -16.39
CA LYS A 16 -20.78 1.84 -17.33
C LYS A 16 -21.77 1.52 -18.46
N LYS A 17 -22.73 2.40 -18.70
CA LYS A 17 -23.68 2.28 -19.81
C LYS A 17 -23.38 3.33 -20.88
N ALA A 18 -23.59 2.99 -22.14
CA ALA A 18 -23.64 3.94 -23.25
C ALA A 18 -25.03 4.60 -23.32
N GLU A 19 -25.18 5.57 -24.24
CA GLU A 19 -26.44 6.30 -24.46
C GLU A 19 -27.57 5.39 -24.94
N ASP A 20 -27.24 4.29 -25.64
CA ASP A 20 -28.14 3.24 -26.11
C ASP A 20 -28.46 2.16 -25.06
N GLU A 21 -28.18 2.45 -23.77
CA GLU A 21 -28.30 1.54 -22.63
C GLU A 21 -27.40 0.29 -22.65
N THR A 22 -26.50 0.14 -23.62
CA THR A 22 -25.58 -1.00 -23.68
C THR A 22 -24.47 -0.90 -22.62
N TYR A 23 -24.00 -2.04 -22.11
CA TYR A 23 -22.92 -2.06 -21.10
C TYR A 23 -21.54 -1.96 -21.75
N LEU A 24 -20.77 -0.96 -21.31
CA LEU A 24 -19.39 -0.73 -21.73
C LEU A 24 -18.38 -1.43 -20.81
N PRO A 25 -17.18 -1.79 -21.31
CA PRO A 25 -16.11 -2.34 -20.48
C PRO A 25 -15.70 -1.34 -19.39
N ASN A 26 -15.66 -1.83 -18.15
CA ASN A 26 -15.37 -1.02 -16.96
C ASN A 26 -14.28 -1.64 -16.05
N GLY A 27 -13.53 -2.64 -16.54
CA GLY A 27 -12.49 -3.33 -15.78
C GLY A 27 -12.98 -4.29 -14.69
N GLN A 28 -14.29 -4.60 -14.64
CA GLN A 28 -14.87 -5.44 -13.59
C GLN A 28 -14.30 -6.88 -13.56
N SER A 29 -13.90 -7.43 -14.71
CA SER A 29 -13.29 -8.78 -14.76
C SER A 29 -11.95 -8.83 -14.00
N ALA A 30 -11.04 -7.90 -14.31
CA ALA A 30 -9.77 -7.78 -13.60
C ALA A 30 -9.98 -7.50 -12.09
N LYS A 31 -10.96 -6.65 -11.76
CA LYS A 31 -11.33 -6.38 -10.37
C LYS A 31 -11.81 -7.64 -9.65
N SER A 32 -12.66 -8.43 -10.30
CA SER A 32 -13.17 -9.70 -9.77
C SER A 32 -12.04 -10.69 -9.50
N GLY A 33 -11.08 -10.81 -10.43
CA GLY A 33 -9.87 -11.62 -10.24
C GLY A 33 -9.08 -11.19 -9.01
N LEU A 34 -8.77 -9.90 -8.89
CA LEU A 34 -8.06 -9.35 -7.73
C LEU A 34 -8.81 -9.60 -6.41
N ASN A 35 -10.13 -9.41 -6.40
CA ASN A 35 -10.96 -9.64 -5.22
C ASN A 35 -10.94 -11.11 -4.79
N LYS A 36 -10.96 -12.05 -5.75
CA LYS A 36 -10.82 -13.48 -5.46
C LYS A 36 -9.45 -13.77 -4.83
N SER A 37 -8.36 -13.25 -5.39
CA SER A 37 -7.02 -13.41 -4.80
C SER A 37 -6.91 -12.81 -3.39
N PHE A 38 -7.56 -11.67 -3.14
CA PHE A 38 -7.60 -11.07 -1.80
C PHE A 38 -8.38 -11.92 -0.79
N ALA A 39 -9.50 -12.51 -1.22
CA ALA A 39 -10.30 -13.39 -0.40
C ALA A 39 -9.56 -14.70 -0.08
N ASP A 40 -8.93 -15.30 -1.09
CA ASP A 40 -8.12 -16.52 -0.98
C ASP A 40 -6.94 -16.33 -0.02
N ALA A 41 -6.24 -15.19 -0.11
CA ALA A 41 -5.16 -14.83 0.81
C ALA A 41 -5.63 -14.51 2.24
N GLY A 42 -6.94 -14.37 2.49
CA GLY A 42 -7.48 -14.12 3.83
C GLY A 42 -7.05 -12.79 4.47
N ILE A 43 -6.70 -11.78 3.67
CA ILE A 43 -6.09 -10.52 4.15
C ILE A 43 -6.94 -9.83 5.22
N SER A 44 -8.25 -9.70 5.03
CA SER A 44 -9.11 -9.02 6.02
C SER A 44 -9.06 -9.75 7.37
N ARG A 45 -9.24 -11.07 7.37
CA ARG A 45 -9.21 -11.88 8.59
C ARG A 45 -7.87 -11.75 9.32
N PHE A 46 -6.77 -11.74 8.56
CA PHE A 46 -5.44 -11.55 9.12
C PHE A 46 -5.30 -10.18 9.80
N LEU A 47 -5.70 -9.11 9.13
CA LEU A 47 -5.51 -7.74 9.62
C LEU A 47 -6.45 -7.34 10.74
N ASP A 48 -7.67 -7.84 10.72
CA ASP A 48 -8.73 -7.44 11.64
C ASP A 48 -8.75 -8.31 12.91
N ASN A 49 -8.30 -9.58 12.81
CA ASN A 49 -8.40 -10.54 13.92
C ASN A 49 -7.06 -11.16 14.32
N ILE A 50 -6.38 -11.84 13.38
CA ILE A 50 -5.21 -12.67 13.71
C ILE A 50 -4.05 -11.81 14.20
N LEU A 51 -3.69 -10.76 13.47
CA LEU A 51 -2.56 -9.90 13.82
C LEU A 51 -2.77 -9.16 15.16
N PRO A 52 -3.93 -8.50 15.44
CA PRO A 52 -4.21 -7.92 16.74
C PRO A 52 -4.16 -8.94 17.88
N HIS A 53 -4.75 -10.14 17.68
CA HIS A 53 -4.74 -11.20 18.68
C HIS A 53 -3.32 -11.70 18.98
N SER A 54 -2.52 -11.99 17.95
CA SER A 54 -1.13 -12.41 18.10
C SER A 54 -0.27 -11.34 18.76
N ALA A 55 -0.48 -10.06 18.42
CA ALA A 55 0.23 -8.95 19.06
C ALA A 55 -0.14 -8.83 20.54
N ALA A 56 -1.43 -8.89 20.88
CA ALA A 56 -1.91 -8.83 22.26
C ALA A 56 -1.35 -9.99 23.09
N LYS A 57 -1.37 -11.22 22.56
CA LYS A 57 -0.78 -12.41 23.19
C LYS A 57 0.72 -12.24 23.48
N ALA A 58 1.44 -11.51 22.63
CA ALA A 58 2.86 -11.22 22.79
C ALA A 58 3.17 -9.93 23.59
N GLY A 59 2.16 -9.28 24.18
CA GLY A 59 2.34 -7.99 24.88
C GLY A 59 2.76 -6.84 23.96
N ARG A 60 2.43 -6.92 22.67
CA ARG A 60 2.76 -5.92 21.64
C ARG A 60 1.52 -5.16 21.19
N LYS A 61 1.72 -3.97 20.62
CA LYS A 61 0.66 -3.13 20.04
C LYS A 61 0.78 -3.10 18.52
N VAL A 62 -0.36 -3.13 17.84
CA VAL A 62 -0.44 -2.89 16.39
C VAL A 62 -0.71 -1.42 16.16
N VAL A 63 0.23 -0.72 15.52
CA VAL A 63 0.06 0.68 15.11
C VAL A 63 -0.25 0.74 13.61
N LYS A 64 -1.34 1.40 13.28
CA LYS A 64 -1.80 1.63 11.90
C LYS A 64 -1.20 2.93 11.36
N VAL A 65 -0.76 2.94 10.11
CA VAL A 65 -0.19 4.13 9.42
C VAL A 65 -0.92 4.38 8.10
N ASN A 66 -0.96 5.63 7.63
CA ASN A 66 -1.57 5.95 6.35
C ASN A 66 -0.87 5.15 5.21
N PRO A 67 -1.60 4.35 4.41
CA PRO A 67 -1.02 3.57 3.31
C PRO A 67 -0.53 4.43 2.13
N SER A 68 -0.93 5.69 2.06
CA SER A 68 -0.64 6.55 0.91
C SER A 68 0.87 6.78 0.76
N GLY A 69 1.42 6.31 -0.36
CA GLY A 69 2.79 6.59 -0.77
C GLY A 69 3.89 5.79 -0.04
N THR A 70 3.55 4.83 0.83
CA THR A 70 4.54 4.00 1.57
C THR A 70 5.51 3.26 0.64
N SER A 71 5.03 2.78 -0.51
CA SER A 71 5.85 2.13 -1.55
C SER A 71 6.55 3.11 -2.50
N GLN A 72 6.28 4.40 -2.36
CA GLN A 72 6.74 5.46 -3.27
C GLN A 72 7.74 6.41 -2.62
N HIS A 73 8.07 6.26 -1.35
CA HIS A 73 9.07 7.10 -0.67
C HIS A 73 10.28 6.28 -0.23
N CYS A 74 11.44 6.90 -0.24
CA CYS A 74 12.66 6.31 0.30
C CYS A 74 12.61 6.28 1.83
N ALA A 75 12.90 5.13 2.43
CA ALA A 75 12.94 5.00 3.89
C ALA A 75 14.14 5.71 4.53
N ILE A 76 15.18 6.04 3.75
CA ILE A 76 16.40 6.70 4.23
C ILE A 76 16.20 8.21 4.29
N CYS A 77 15.82 8.84 3.17
CA CYS A 77 15.75 10.30 3.03
C CYS A 77 14.33 10.86 2.88
N LEU A 78 13.29 10.01 2.87
CA LEU A 78 11.87 10.38 2.76
C LEU A 78 11.44 11.03 1.44
N ASN A 79 12.35 11.22 0.49
CA ASN A 79 11.99 11.73 -0.84
C ASN A 79 11.08 10.75 -1.59
N ARG A 80 10.15 11.29 -2.38
CA ARG A 80 9.30 10.49 -3.26
C ARG A 80 10.10 10.00 -4.46
N VAL A 81 10.18 8.69 -4.64
CA VAL A 81 10.87 7.99 -5.73
C VAL A 81 9.81 7.23 -6.54
N PRO A 82 9.25 7.79 -7.63
CA PRO A 82 8.19 7.14 -8.40
C PRO A 82 8.64 5.78 -8.97
N LYS A 83 7.78 4.76 -8.82
CA LYS A 83 8.01 3.38 -9.28
C LYS A 83 6.72 2.78 -9.83
N LYS A 84 6.81 2.02 -10.91
CA LYS A 84 5.71 1.20 -11.45
C LYS A 84 5.47 0.00 -10.55
N LEU A 85 4.32 -0.65 -10.73
CA LEU A 85 3.98 -1.85 -9.96
C LEU A 85 4.96 -3.02 -10.23
N SER A 86 5.46 -3.11 -11.47
CA SER A 86 6.50 -4.05 -11.92
C SER A 86 7.88 -3.82 -11.30
N ASP A 87 8.11 -2.64 -10.72
CA ASP A 87 9.44 -2.28 -10.22
C ASP A 87 9.56 -2.78 -8.77
N HIS A 88 10.09 -4.00 -8.63
CA HIS A 88 10.25 -4.67 -7.33
C HIS A 88 11.50 -4.23 -6.55
N TRP A 89 12.37 -3.43 -7.15
CA TRP A 89 13.58 -2.89 -6.51
C TRP A 89 13.44 -1.39 -6.22
N HIS A 90 13.94 -0.95 -5.07
CA HIS A 90 14.09 0.45 -4.72
C HIS A 90 15.55 0.86 -4.88
N ASN A 91 15.83 1.67 -5.91
CA ASN A 91 17.12 2.30 -6.11
C ASN A 91 16.95 3.82 -6.08
N TYR A 92 17.73 4.51 -5.26
CA TYR A 92 17.74 5.97 -5.20
C TYR A 92 19.15 6.49 -4.94
N LEU A 93 19.76 7.04 -5.99
CA LEU A 93 21.17 7.40 -6.03
C LEU A 93 21.55 8.51 -5.05
N TYR A 94 20.67 9.48 -4.83
CA TYR A 94 20.96 10.65 -3.97
C TYR A 94 21.24 10.29 -2.51
N CYS A 95 20.63 9.24 -1.96
CA CYS A 95 20.93 8.75 -0.61
C CYS A 95 21.48 7.32 -0.62
N GLN A 96 21.87 6.81 -1.80
CA GLN A 96 22.48 5.50 -2.00
C GLN A 96 21.63 4.33 -1.47
N ALA A 97 20.30 4.49 -1.45
CA ALA A 97 19.40 3.43 -1.06
C ALA A 97 19.30 2.40 -2.20
N SER A 98 19.65 1.14 -1.93
CA SER A 98 19.46 0.03 -2.84
C SER A 98 18.97 -1.20 -2.08
N MET A 99 17.70 -1.57 -2.25
CA MET A 99 17.08 -2.70 -1.57
C MET A 99 15.76 -3.10 -2.25
N PRO A 100 15.19 -4.28 -1.95
CA PRO A 100 13.83 -4.60 -2.37
C PRO A 100 12.79 -3.55 -1.95
N ARG A 101 11.80 -3.30 -2.80
CA ARG A 101 10.77 -2.26 -2.58
C ARG A 101 9.97 -2.51 -1.31
N ASP A 102 9.64 -3.76 -1.03
CA ASP A 102 8.90 -4.20 0.17
C ASP A 102 9.72 -4.01 1.45
N VAL A 103 11.03 -4.29 1.42
CA VAL A 103 11.97 -4.00 2.52
C VAL A 103 12.00 -2.50 2.82
N ASN A 104 12.18 -1.68 1.78
CA ASN A 104 12.12 -0.22 1.92
C ASN A 104 10.79 0.23 2.54
N SER A 105 9.66 -0.28 2.02
CA SER A 105 8.33 0.07 2.51
C SER A 105 8.15 -0.34 3.98
N GLY A 106 8.64 -1.51 4.38
CA GLY A 106 8.59 -2.00 5.76
C GLY A 106 9.38 -1.11 6.74
N ILE A 107 10.60 -0.70 6.35
CA ILE A 107 11.42 0.23 7.16
C ILE A 107 10.70 1.57 7.29
N LEU A 108 10.15 2.08 6.19
CA LEU A 108 9.42 3.35 6.21
C LEU A 108 8.18 3.29 7.11
N ILE A 109 7.35 2.25 6.97
CA ILE A 109 6.16 2.03 7.79
C ILE A 109 6.53 1.94 9.28
N LYS A 110 7.65 1.29 9.62
CA LYS A 110 8.16 1.25 10.99
C LYS A 110 8.52 2.64 11.50
N LYS A 111 9.29 3.42 10.73
CA LYS A 111 9.68 4.79 11.11
C LYS A 111 8.46 5.71 11.31
N VAL A 112 7.49 5.65 10.40
CA VAL A 112 6.24 6.43 10.49
C VAL A 112 5.41 5.98 11.68
N GLY A 113 5.26 4.67 11.90
CA GLY A 113 4.51 4.12 13.03
C GLY A 113 5.11 4.43 14.40
N LEU A 114 6.43 4.62 14.47
CA LEU A 114 7.14 5.07 15.68
C LEU A 114 7.15 6.61 15.84
N GLY A 115 6.61 7.36 14.88
CA GLY A 115 6.65 8.83 14.90
C GLY A 115 8.02 9.43 14.57
N ILE A 116 9.00 8.62 14.15
CA ILE A 116 10.35 9.06 13.76
C ILE A 116 10.33 9.81 12.43
N ALA A 117 9.37 9.48 11.55
CA ALA A 117 9.22 10.09 10.23
C ALA A 117 7.76 10.47 9.95
N SER A 118 7.57 11.48 9.09
CA SER A 118 6.25 11.90 8.60
C SER A 118 6.30 12.12 7.09
N LEU A 119 5.35 11.55 6.38
CA LEU A 119 5.21 11.72 4.92
C LEU A 119 4.38 12.94 4.53
N LYS A 120 3.88 13.72 5.50
CA LYS A 120 2.98 14.87 5.23
C LYS A 120 3.63 15.96 4.38
N ASN A 121 4.96 16.11 4.45
CA ASN A 121 5.73 17.17 3.79
C ASN A 121 6.80 16.63 2.84
N ALA A 122 6.67 15.39 2.38
CA ALA A 122 7.69 14.75 1.55
C ALA A 122 7.80 15.47 0.20
N LYS A 123 9.00 15.98 -0.12
CA LYS A 123 9.27 16.64 -1.40
C LYS A 123 9.30 15.59 -2.52
N SER A 124 8.77 15.95 -3.69
CA SER A 124 9.02 15.19 -4.92
C SER A 124 10.49 15.36 -5.31
N SER A 125 11.20 14.27 -5.58
CA SER A 125 12.60 14.36 -6.03
C SER A 125 12.76 14.79 -7.50
N PHE A 126 11.84 15.59 -8.02
CA PHE A 126 11.97 16.27 -9.31
C PHE A 126 12.15 17.76 -9.02
N GLN A 127 13.39 18.15 -8.79
CA GLN A 127 13.90 19.46 -9.16
C GLN A 127 15.04 19.16 -10.14
N ASP A 128 14.65 19.08 -11.41
CA ASP A 128 15.34 19.51 -12.63
C ASP A 128 14.31 19.45 -13.77
#